data_AF-L5K1D5-F1
#
_entry.id   AF-L5K1D5-F1
#
_cell.length_a   1.000
_cell.length_b   1.000
_cell.length_c   1.000
_cell.angle_alpha   90.00
_cell.angle_beta   90.00
_cell.angle_gamma   90.00
#
_symmetry.space_group_name_H-M   'P 1'
#
loop_
_entity.id
_entity.type
_entity.pdbx_description
1 polymer ?
#
loop_
_entity_poly.entity_id
_entity_poly.type
_entity_poly.pdbx_seq_one_letter_code
_entity_poly.pdbx_strand_id
1 'polypeptide(L)'
;MVIQVKSRRELVYLSEVLDTPLMPYLVPPLELGKCRRVYTQDLGEGLAVVFEWESPGTPALTLVLRGATPEGLRGTVQAAYHGIDAYCQLCQDPRLLPGAGATEMALAKILADKGAKLQGPDGPALLAFAQALRSVPATLAENAGLVVSNVMAEMSAAHQAGNFLTGVGVEGIINVDQEGVWDTLIAKARGIRAVADVALQLVTIDEIVVAKKSPTPQPDLNPNPKKAKDRLPPVGGKKVL
;
A
#
# COMPACT_ATOMS: atom_id res chain seq x y z
N MET A 1 12.91 6.06 -38.29
CA MET A 1 11.91 6.88 -37.57
C MET A 1 12.59 7.45 -36.34
N VAL A 2 12.43 8.75 -36.06
CA VAL A 2 12.99 9.39 -34.85
C VAL A 2 11.81 9.79 -33.96
N ILE A 3 11.88 9.43 -32.68
CA ILE A 3 10.81 9.69 -31.70
C ILE A 3 11.37 10.64 -30.65
N GLN A 4 10.72 11.79 -30.48
CA GLN A 4 11.03 12.69 -29.38
C GLN A 4 10.20 12.27 -28.16
N VAL A 5 10.87 11.80 -27.11
CA VAL A 5 10.25 11.40 -25.85
C VAL A 5 10.02 12.64 -24.97
N LYS A 6 8.85 12.75 -24.35
CA LYS A 6 8.48 13.94 -23.54
C LYS A 6 8.95 13.83 -22.10
N SER A 7 9.06 12.60 -21.56
CA SER A 7 9.38 12.35 -20.16
C SER A 7 10.61 11.46 -19.99
N ARG A 8 11.46 11.77 -18.99
CA ARG A 8 12.58 10.90 -18.60
C ARG A 8 12.09 9.50 -18.19
N ARG A 9 10.90 9.39 -17.61
CA ARG A 9 10.32 8.09 -17.19
C ARG A 9 10.01 7.20 -18.39
N GLU A 10 9.45 7.78 -19.46
CA GLU A 10 9.17 7.05 -20.71
C GLU A 10 10.48 6.56 -21.35
N LEU A 11 11.53 7.38 -21.29
CA LEU A 11 12.85 7.03 -21.83
C LEU A 11 13.49 5.87 -21.06
N VAL A 12 13.42 5.87 -19.71
CA VAL A 12 13.86 4.74 -18.87
C VAL A 12 13.01 3.51 -19.14
N TYR A 13 11.69 3.66 -19.21
CA TYR A 13 10.77 2.56 -19.48
C TYR A 13 11.05 1.90 -20.84
N LEU A 14 11.21 2.67 -21.91
CA LEU A 14 11.56 2.13 -23.23
C LEU A 14 12.92 1.43 -23.22
N SER A 15 13.88 1.94 -22.46
CA SER A 15 15.19 1.31 -22.28
C SER A 15 15.10 -0.06 -21.60
N GLU A 16 14.28 -0.18 -20.55
CA GLU A 16 14.02 -1.45 -19.87
C GLU A 16 13.27 -2.44 -20.77
N VAL A 17 12.23 -1.98 -21.48
CA VAL A 17 11.38 -2.81 -22.33
C VAL A 17 12.13 -3.29 -23.59
N LEU A 18 13.00 -2.46 -24.16
CA LEU A 18 13.78 -2.79 -25.35
C LEU A 18 15.13 -3.46 -25.03
N ASP A 19 15.46 -3.59 -23.74
CA ASP A 19 16.74 -4.12 -23.25
C ASP A 19 17.94 -3.38 -23.84
N THR A 20 17.92 -2.04 -23.73
CA THR A 20 18.98 -1.16 -24.27
C THR A 20 19.45 -0.16 -23.25
N PRO A 21 20.77 0.07 -23.10
CA PRO A 21 21.28 1.06 -22.16
C PRO A 21 20.96 2.48 -22.63
N LEU A 22 20.65 3.36 -21.67
CA LEU A 22 20.48 4.78 -21.94
C LEU A 22 21.82 5.43 -22.26
N MET A 23 21.92 5.96 -23.47
CA MET A 23 23.12 6.64 -23.94
C MET A 23 23.00 8.15 -23.71
N PRO A 24 23.94 8.78 -22.97
CA PRO A 24 23.93 10.23 -22.76
C PRO A 24 24.41 11.02 -24.00
N TYR A 25 25.10 10.35 -24.92
CA TYR A 25 25.66 10.94 -26.13
C TYR A 25 25.19 10.16 -27.37
N LEU A 26 25.12 10.85 -28.51
CA LEU A 26 24.76 10.26 -29.81
C LEU A 26 25.96 9.48 -30.37
N VAL A 27 26.15 8.26 -29.86
CA VAL A 27 27.18 7.31 -30.28
C VAL A 27 26.46 6.07 -30.86
N PRO A 28 26.99 5.42 -31.92
CA PRO A 28 26.42 4.16 -32.38
C PRO A 28 26.40 3.12 -31.25
N PRO A 29 25.22 2.54 -30.92
CA PRO A 29 25.11 1.57 -29.84
C PRO A 29 25.79 0.25 -30.22
N LEU A 30 26.40 -0.41 -29.23
CA LEU A 30 26.97 -1.76 -29.38
C LEU A 30 25.86 -2.81 -29.57
N GLU A 31 24.74 -2.64 -28.87
CA GLU A 31 23.58 -3.52 -28.95
C GLU A 31 22.30 -2.71 -29.18
N LEU A 32 21.52 -3.11 -30.17
CA LEU A 32 20.26 -2.48 -30.54
C LEU A 32 19.08 -3.18 -29.89
N GLY A 33 18.08 -2.40 -29.50
CA GLY A 33 16.85 -2.91 -28.93
C GLY A 33 16.00 -3.63 -29.95
N LYS A 34 15.29 -4.66 -29.50
CA LYS A 34 14.47 -5.51 -30.38
C LYS A 34 13.00 -5.06 -30.31
N CYS A 35 12.45 -4.72 -31.47
CA CYS A 35 11.04 -4.45 -31.66
C CYS A 35 10.61 -4.94 -33.05
N ARG A 36 9.42 -5.55 -33.15
CA ARG A 36 8.93 -6.12 -34.41
C ARG A 36 8.49 -5.01 -35.36
N ARG A 37 7.62 -4.12 -34.86
CA ARG A 37 7.03 -3.04 -35.65
C ARG A 37 6.89 -1.82 -34.78
N VAL A 38 7.23 -0.67 -35.37
CA VAL A 38 6.98 0.63 -34.75
C VAL A 38 6.20 1.46 -35.75
N TYR A 39 5.01 1.91 -35.36
CA TYR A 39 4.14 2.72 -36.20
C TYR A 39 3.37 3.73 -35.37
N THR A 40 2.89 4.77 -36.04
CA THR A 40 2.04 5.78 -35.41
C THR A 40 0.58 5.35 -35.56
N GLN A 41 -0.15 5.33 -34.45
CA GLN A 41 -1.58 5.05 -34.40
C GLN A 41 -2.32 6.27 -33.87
N ASP A 42 -3.41 6.64 -34.56
CA ASP A 42 -4.31 7.67 -34.06
C ASP A 42 -5.22 7.07 -32.98
N LEU A 43 -5.17 7.65 -31.77
CA LEU A 43 -6.03 7.28 -30.66
C LEU A 43 -7.22 8.25 -30.49
N GLY A 44 -7.50 9.07 -31.50
CA GLY A 44 -8.63 10.00 -31.56
C GLY A 44 -8.25 11.42 -31.10
N GLU A 45 -7.70 11.56 -29.90
CA GLU A 45 -7.25 12.87 -29.37
C GLU A 45 -5.78 13.18 -29.69
N GLY A 46 -5.06 12.21 -30.24
CA GLY A 46 -3.66 12.38 -30.57
C GLY A 46 -3.02 11.13 -31.18
N LEU A 47 -1.88 11.37 -31.82
CA LEU A 47 -1.03 10.32 -32.38
C LEU A 47 -0.18 9.69 -31.26
N ALA A 48 -0.28 8.38 -31.11
CA ALA A 48 0.59 7.58 -30.26
C ALA A 48 1.54 6.74 -31.10
N VAL A 49 2.76 6.53 -30.61
CA VAL A 49 3.70 5.59 -31.24
C VAL A 49 3.53 4.24 -30.56
N VAL A 50 3.19 3.23 -31.35
CA VAL A 50 2.97 1.85 -30.90
C VAL A 50 4.19 1.02 -31.25
N PHE A 51 4.70 0.30 -30.25
CA PHE A 51 5.76 -0.69 -30.36
C PHE A 51 5.10 -2.07 -30.24
N GLU A 52 5.26 -2.92 -31.26
CA GLU A 52 4.77 -4.30 -31.27
C GLU A 52 5.92 -5.30 -31.12
N TRP A 53 5.67 -6.41 -30.44
CA TRP A 53 6.60 -7.54 -30.29
C TRP A 53 5.97 -8.83 -30.82
N GLU A 54 6.82 -9.76 -31.26
CA GLU A 54 6.40 -11.07 -31.80
C GLU A 54 7.10 -12.19 -31.00
N SER A 55 6.62 -12.50 -29.79
CA SER A 55 7.03 -13.71 -29.06
C SER A 55 6.14 -13.99 -27.84
N PRO A 56 6.08 -15.23 -27.33
CA PRO A 56 5.54 -15.52 -26.01
C PRO A 56 6.52 -14.96 -24.96
N GLY A 57 6.23 -13.77 -24.45
CA GLY A 57 7.13 -13.04 -23.54
C GLY A 57 7.18 -11.55 -23.85
N THR A 58 6.02 -10.92 -24.09
CA THR A 58 5.94 -9.48 -24.31
C THR A 58 6.53 -8.75 -23.09
N PRO A 59 7.61 -7.96 -23.25
CA PRO A 59 8.28 -7.31 -22.13
C PRO A 59 7.41 -6.24 -21.45
N ALA A 60 6.38 -5.76 -22.16
CA ALA A 60 5.45 -4.75 -21.69
C ALA A 60 4.06 -4.96 -22.28
N LEU A 61 3.05 -4.61 -21.48
CA LEU A 61 1.67 -4.42 -21.92
C LEU A 61 1.24 -2.99 -21.56
N THR A 62 0.69 -2.27 -22.54
CA THR A 62 0.18 -0.91 -22.34
C THR A 62 -1.34 -0.92 -22.42
N LEU A 63 -2.02 -0.52 -21.35
CA LEU A 63 -3.46 -0.34 -21.31
C LEU A 63 -3.81 1.12 -21.62
N VAL A 64 -4.48 1.37 -22.74
CA VAL A 64 -4.95 2.71 -23.11
C VAL A 64 -6.34 2.93 -22.53
N LEU A 65 -6.43 3.79 -21.51
CA LEU A 65 -7.69 4.18 -20.88
C LEU A 65 -8.16 5.52 -21.44
N ARG A 66 -9.46 5.62 -21.74
CA ARG A 66 -10.12 6.85 -22.20
C ARG A 66 -11.24 7.20 -21.23
N GLY A 67 -11.36 8.48 -20.89
CA GLY A 67 -12.39 8.97 -19.97
C GLY A 67 -12.71 10.44 -20.24
N ALA A 68 -13.94 10.85 -19.93
CA ALA A 68 -14.41 12.21 -20.18
C ALA A 68 -13.82 13.26 -19.23
N THR A 69 -13.46 12.86 -18.01
CA THR A 69 -12.87 13.72 -16.98
C THR A 69 -11.56 13.15 -16.45
N PRO A 70 -10.57 14.00 -16.12
CA PRO A 70 -9.29 13.54 -15.59
C PRO A 70 -9.43 12.85 -14.22
N GLU A 71 -10.42 13.23 -13.41
CA GLU A 71 -10.71 12.59 -12.12
C GLU A 71 -11.24 11.17 -12.30
N GLY A 72 -12.19 10.97 -13.21
CA GLY A 72 -12.74 9.64 -13.52
C GLY A 72 -11.69 8.72 -14.13
N LEU A 73 -10.82 9.27 -14.99
CA LEU A 73 -9.69 8.53 -15.56
C LEU A 73 -8.71 8.07 -14.47
N ARG A 74 -8.38 8.94 -13.50
CA ARG A 74 -7.50 8.58 -12.38
C ARG A 74 -8.06 7.44 -11.54
N GLY A 75 -9.37 7.46 -11.25
CA GLY A 75 -10.04 6.37 -10.56
C GLY A 75 -9.99 5.06 -11.35
N THR A 76 -10.20 5.13 -12.67
CA THR A 76 -10.15 3.96 -13.57
C THR A 76 -8.74 3.37 -13.65
N VAL A 77 -7.70 4.23 -13.75
CA VAL A 77 -6.29 3.81 -13.71
C VAL A 77 -5.99 3.07 -12.42
N GLN A 78 -6.42 3.63 -11.27
CA GLN A 78 -6.21 3.01 -9.97
C GLN A 78 -6.93 1.65 -9.85
N ALA A 79 -8.17 1.56 -10.33
CA ALA A 79 -8.94 0.32 -10.35
C ALA A 79 -8.27 -0.75 -11.22
N ALA A 80 -7.72 -0.37 -12.39
CA ALA A 80 -6.98 -1.29 -13.24
C ALA A 80 -5.75 -1.86 -12.53
N TYR A 81 -4.96 -1.02 -11.85
CA TYR A 81 -3.83 -1.49 -11.05
C TYR A 81 -4.27 -2.44 -9.93
N HIS A 82 -5.32 -2.11 -9.19
CA HIS A 82 -5.86 -3.00 -8.17
C HIS A 82 -6.30 -4.36 -8.72
N GLY A 83 -6.92 -4.39 -9.91
CA GLY A 83 -7.30 -5.63 -10.58
C GLY A 83 -6.09 -6.48 -10.98
N ILE A 84 -5.04 -5.85 -11.52
CA ILE A 84 -3.78 -6.53 -11.87
C ILE A 84 -3.11 -7.09 -10.62
N ASP A 85 -3.03 -6.29 -9.54
CA ASP A 85 -2.44 -6.72 -8.28
C ASP A 85 -3.20 -7.89 -7.65
N ALA A 86 -4.54 -7.84 -7.67
CA ALA A 86 -5.39 -8.92 -7.19
C ALA A 86 -5.16 -10.20 -8.00
N TYR A 87 -5.07 -10.09 -9.33
CA TYR A 87 -4.76 -11.24 -10.20
C TYR A 87 -3.37 -11.82 -9.91
N CYS A 88 -2.35 -10.96 -9.79
CA CYS A 88 -0.99 -11.39 -9.42
C CYS A 88 -0.95 -12.12 -8.07
N GLN A 89 -1.74 -11.68 -7.10
CA GLN A 89 -1.88 -12.38 -5.81
C GLN A 89 -2.57 -13.74 -5.97
N LEU A 90 -3.62 -13.82 -6.80
CA LEU A 90 -4.31 -15.09 -7.08
C LEU A 90 -3.42 -16.10 -7.80
N CYS A 91 -2.50 -15.64 -8.67
CA CYS A 91 -1.49 -16.51 -9.27
C CYS A 91 -0.53 -17.11 -8.24
N GLN A 92 -0.29 -16.43 -7.11
CA GLN A 92 0.55 -16.94 -6.02
C GLN A 92 -0.22 -17.86 -5.08
N ASP A 93 -1.46 -17.50 -4.72
CA ASP A 93 -2.37 -18.29 -3.89
C ASP A 93 -3.82 -18.09 -4.36
N PRO A 94 -4.48 -19.14 -4.88
CA PRO A 94 -5.83 -19.02 -5.43
C PRO A 94 -6.93 -18.99 -4.36
N ARG A 95 -6.59 -19.00 -3.06
CA ARG A 95 -7.58 -19.03 -1.98
C ARG A 95 -8.26 -17.67 -1.81
N LEU A 96 -9.60 -17.71 -1.82
CA LEU A 96 -10.48 -16.59 -1.59
C LEU A 96 -11.14 -16.68 -0.20
N LEU A 97 -11.50 -15.52 0.33
CA LEU A 97 -12.22 -15.35 1.58
C LEU A 97 -13.46 -14.47 1.37
N PRO A 98 -14.53 -14.68 2.15
CA PRO A 98 -15.72 -13.84 2.05
C PRO A 98 -15.38 -12.41 2.48
N GLY A 99 -15.59 -11.45 1.57
CA GLY A 99 -15.31 -10.03 1.80
C GLY A 99 -16.39 -9.35 2.64
N ALA A 100 -16.58 -8.04 2.41
CA ALA A 100 -17.64 -7.23 3.04
C ALA A 100 -17.66 -7.29 4.59
N GLY A 101 -16.50 -7.46 5.23
CA GLY A 101 -16.38 -7.55 6.69
C GLY A 101 -16.74 -8.92 7.29
N ALA A 102 -17.15 -9.90 6.47
CA ALA A 102 -17.53 -11.24 6.94
C ALA A 102 -16.33 -11.99 7.54
N THR A 103 -15.17 -11.93 6.88
CA THR A 103 -13.93 -12.52 7.39
C THR A 103 -13.54 -11.94 8.75
N GLU A 104 -13.60 -10.62 8.92
CA GLU A 104 -13.24 -9.94 10.16
C GLU A 104 -14.19 -10.31 11.31
N MET A 105 -15.48 -10.42 11.02
CA MET A 105 -16.45 -10.87 12.02
C MET A 105 -16.27 -12.36 12.40
N ALA A 106 -15.98 -13.22 11.42
CA ALA A 106 -15.68 -14.64 11.66
C ALA A 106 -14.43 -14.80 12.53
N LEU A 107 -13.36 -14.04 12.24
CA LEU A 107 -12.15 -14.02 13.06
C LEU A 107 -12.42 -13.47 14.46
N ALA A 108 -13.20 -12.39 14.59
CA ALA A 108 -13.58 -11.84 15.88
C ALA A 108 -14.30 -12.87 16.75
N LYS A 109 -15.23 -13.66 16.18
CA LYS A 109 -15.88 -14.78 16.90
C LYS A 109 -14.87 -15.81 17.38
N ILE A 110 -14.03 -16.33 16.47
CA ILE A 110 -13.06 -17.40 16.79
C ILE A 110 -12.09 -16.94 17.88
N LEU A 111 -11.62 -15.69 17.82
CA LEU A 111 -10.70 -15.13 18.81
C LEU A 111 -11.39 -14.87 20.15
N ALA A 112 -12.65 -14.43 20.14
CA ALA A 112 -13.42 -14.28 21.37
C ALA A 112 -13.67 -15.62 22.08
N ASP A 113 -14.04 -16.67 21.31
CA ASP A 113 -14.26 -18.02 21.83
C ASP A 113 -12.97 -18.62 22.42
N LYS A 114 -11.81 -18.31 21.83
CA LYS A 114 -10.49 -18.71 22.36
C LYS A 114 -10.12 -17.90 23.60
N GLY A 115 -10.30 -16.58 23.57
CA GLY A 115 -9.99 -15.69 24.67
C GLY A 115 -10.79 -16.02 25.94
N ALA A 116 -12.06 -16.40 25.80
CA ALA A 116 -12.90 -16.81 26.92
C ALA A 116 -12.47 -18.13 27.60
N LYS A 117 -11.75 -19.00 26.87
CA LYS A 117 -11.28 -20.30 27.40
C LYS A 117 -9.91 -20.20 28.07
N LEU A 118 -9.13 -19.19 27.73
CA LEU A 118 -7.78 -19.00 28.28
C LEU A 118 -7.85 -18.35 29.66
N GLN A 119 -7.05 -18.87 30.59
CA GLN A 119 -6.83 -18.23 31.88
C GLN A 119 -5.52 -17.42 31.84
N GLY A 120 -5.52 -16.26 32.48
CA GLY A 120 -4.35 -15.37 32.57
C GLY A 120 -4.48 -14.09 31.75
N PRO A 121 -3.38 -13.34 31.57
CA PRO A 121 -3.37 -12.04 30.91
C PRO A 121 -3.65 -12.11 29.41
N ASP A 122 -3.42 -13.27 28.78
CA ASP A 122 -3.61 -13.45 27.33
C ASP A 122 -5.10 -13.46 26.92
N GLY A 123 -6.00 -13.87 27.83
CA GLY A 123 -7.44 -13.93 27.57
C GLY A 123 -8.03 -12.56 27.21
N PRO A 124 -7.90 -11.54 28.10
CA PRO A 124 -8.34 -10.18 27.82
C PRO A 124 -7.69 -9.56 26.56
N ALA A 125 -6.42 -9.86 26.27
CA ALA A 125 -5.75 -9.36 25.08
C ALA A 125 -6.40 -9.87 23.78
N LEU A 126 -6.73 -11.17 23.71
CA LEU A 126 -7.45 -11.74 22.58
C LEU A 126 -8.86 -11.16 22.42
N LEU A 127 -9.57 -10.93 23.53
CA LEU A 127 -10.89 -10.29 23.50
C LEU A 127 -10.82 -8.86 22.97
N ALA A 128 -9.81 -8.09 23.39
CA ALA A 128 -9.59 -6.73 22.90
C ALA A 128 -9.27 -6.73 21.39
N PHE A 129 -8.44 -7.66 20.93
CA PHE A 129 -8.14 -7.80 19.50
C PHE A 129 -9.36 -8.24 18.68
N ALA A 130 -10.18 -9.16 19.21
CA ALA A 130 -11.45 -9.55 18.61
C ALA A 130 -12.41 -8.35 18.49
N GLN A 131 -12.46 -7.48 19.49
CA GLN A 131 -13.23 -6.25 19.44
C GLN A 131 -12.67 -5.26 18.41
N ALA A 132 -11.35 -5.16 18.27
CA ALA A 132 -10.73 -4.32 17.27
C ALA A 132 -11.09 -4.76 15.84
N LEU A 133 -11.15 -6.07 15.55
CA LEU A 133 -11.57 -6.56 14.24
C LEU A 133 -13.02 -6.19 13.87
N ARG A 134 -13.89 -5.98 14.86
CA ARG A 134 -15.27 -5.53 14.63
C ARG A 134 -15.37 -4.08 14.16
N SER A 135 -14.30 -3.28 14.23
CA SER A 135 -14.32 -1.91 13.73
C SER A 135 -14.50 -1.87 12.21
N VAL A 136 -13.94 -2.83 11.47
CA VAL A 136 -14.02 -2.89 10.00
C VAL A 136 -15.47 -2.98 9.50
N PRO A 137 -16.29 -3.98 9.89
CA PRO A 137 -17.69 -4.03 9.47
C PRO A 137 -18.52 -2.86 10.04
N ALA A 138 -18.18 -2.33 11.22
CA ALA A 138 -18.84 -1.15 11.77
C ALA A 138 -18.62 0.10 10.90
N THR A 139 -17.38 0.33 10.46
CA THR A 139 -17.03 1.43 9.55
C THR A 139 -17.65 1.24 8.16
N LEU A 140 -17.77 -0.01 7.67
CA LEU A 140 -18.50 -0.28 6.43
C LEU A 140 -19.98 0.10 6.55
N ALA A 141 -20.63 -0.26 7.66
CA ALA A 141 -22.02 0.11 7.91
C ALA A 141 -22.20 1.63 8.03
N GLU A 142 -21.27 2.31 8.71
CA GLU A 142 -21.27 3.77 8.83
C GLU A 142 -21.12 4.46 7.46
N ASN A 143 -20.19 3.98 6.63
CA ASN A 143 -19.98 4.51 5.28
C ASN A 143 -21.18 4.26 4.35
N ALA A 144 -21.96 3.20 4.59
CA ALA A 144 -23.20 2.93 3.88
C ALA A 144 -24.39 3.75 4.42
N GLY A 145 -24.23 4.51 5.51
CA GLY A 145 -25.32 5.25 6.14
C GLY A 145 -26.30 4.37 6.92
N LEU A 146 -25.91 3.14 7.25
CA LEU A 146 -26.72 2.18 8.00
C LEU A 146 -26.59 2.39 9.51
N VAL A 147 -27.61 1.94 10.26
CA VAL A 147 -27.57 1.96 11.72
C VAL A 147 -26.61 0.88 12.22
N VAL A 148 -25.39 1.29 12.57
CA VAL A 148 -24.28 0.39 12.95
C VAL A 148 -24.68 -0.62 14.03
N SER A 149 -25.44 -0.21 15.05
CA SER A 149 -25.86 -1.11 16.13
C SER A 149 -26.69 -2.29 15.64
N ASN A 150 -27.59 -2.04 14.67
CA ASN A 150 -28.49 -3.06 14.14
C ASN A 150 -27.71 -4.03 13.25
N VAL A 151 -26.91 -3.50 12.32
CA VAL A 151 -26.08 -4.31 11.42
C VAL A 151 -25.11 -5.18 12.22
N MET A 152 -24.44 -4.61 13.23
CA MET A 152 -23.50 -5.37 14.05
C MET A 152 -24.18 -6.44 14.89
N ALA A 153 -25.39 -6.19 15.39
CA ALA A 153 -26.17 -7.20 16.13
C ALA A 153 -26.60 -8.36 15.23
N GLU A 154 -27.16 -8.06 14.05
CA GLU A 154 -27.57 -9.06 13.06
C GLU A 154 -26.39 -9.88 12.56
N MET A 155 -25.29 -9.22 12.21
CA MET A 155 -24.07 -9.87 11.75
C MET A 155 -23.47 -10.77 12.84
N SER A 156 -23.45 -10.32 14.09
CA SER A 156 -22.99 -11.15 15.21
C SER A 156 -23.89 -12.37 15.42
N ALA A 157 -25.21 -12.22 15.31
CA ALA A 157 -26.15 -13.35 15.44
C ALA A 157 -25.95 -14.38 14.32
N ALA A 158 -25.79 -13.94 13.07
CA ALA A 158 -25.54 -14.81 11.93
C ALA A 158 -24.22 -15.59 12.07
N HIS A 159 -23.14 -14.92 12.47
CA HIS A 159 -21.85 -15.58 12.69
C HIS A 159 -21.88 -16.51 13.90
N GLN A 160 -22.63 -16.18 14.96
CA GLN A 160 -22.84 -17.08 16.10
C GLN A 160 -23.54 -18.37 15.67
N ALA A 161 -24.55 -18.27 14.79
CA ALA A 161 -25.25 -19.41 14.18
C ALA A 161 -24.38 -20.24 13.20
N GLY A 162 -23.16 -19.78 12.90
CA GLY A 162 -22.22 -20.47 12.02
C GLY A 162 -22.28 -20.05 10.55
N ASN A 163 -23.03 -19.00 10.23
CA ASN A 163 -23.04 -18.42 8.89
C ASN A 163 -21.90 -17.40 8.75
N PHE A 164 -20.78 -17.83 8.18
CA PHE A 164 -19.59 -17.00 7.94
C PHE A 164 -19.62 -16.25 6.60
N LEU A 165 -20.69 -16.40 5.81
CA LEU A 165 -20.86 -15.74 4.52
C LEU A 165 -21.70 -14.46 4.63
N THR A 166 -22.12 -14.07 5.84
CA THR A 166 -22.88 -12.84 6.05
C THR A 166 -21.95 -11.64 6.08
N GLY A 167 -22.13 -10.68 5.17
CA GLY A 167 -21.35 -9.45 5.06
C GLY A 167 -22.19 -8.19 5.22
N VAL A 168 -21.54 -7.03 5.19
CA VAL A 168 -22.18 -5.70 5.16
C VAL A 168 -22.28 -5.22 3.71
N GLY A 169 -23.50 -5.01 3.23
CA GLY A 169 -23.81 -4.41 1.94
C GLY A 169 -24.23 -2.94 2.06
N VAL A 170 -24.67 -2.37 0.94
CA VAL A 170 -25.10 -0.96 0.86
C VAL A 170 -26.44 -0.75 1.57
N GLU A 171 -27.36 -1.70 1.46
CA GLU A 171 -28.73 -1.60 1.99
C GLU A 171 -28.96 -2.38 3.30
N GLY A 172 -27.95 -3.11 3.79
CA GLY A 172 -28.08 -3.98 4.95
C GLY A 172 -27.10 -5.14 4.93
N ILE A 173 -27.41 -6.21 5.65
CA ILE A 173 -26.63 -7.46 5.61
C ILE A 173 -26.87 -8.21 4.29
N ILE A 174 -25.81 -8.81 3.75
CA ILE A 174 -25.85 -9.55 2.49
C ILE A 174 -25.24 -10.94 2.63
N ASN A 175 -25.61 -11.85 1.73
CA ASN A 175 -24.86 -13.09 1.55
C ASN A 175 -23.75 -12.85 0.52
N VAL A 176 -22.51 -12.90 1.00
CA VAL A 176 -21.30 -12.61 0.23
C VAL A 176 -21.12 -13.54 -0.98
N ASP A 177 -21.55 -14.80 -0.87
CA ASP A 177 -21.48 -15.77 -1.96
C ASP A 177 -22.44 -15.42 -3.11
N GLN A 178 -23.65 -14.93 -2.77
CA GLN A 178 -24.65 -14.53 -3.75
C GLN A 178 -24.28 -13.22 -4.45
N GLU A 179 -23.66 -12.29 -3.72
CA GLU A 179 -23.19 -11.00 -4.25
C GLU A 179 -21.81 -11.09 -4.94
N GLY A 180 -21.10 -12.22 -4.81
CA GLY A 180 -19.80 -12.44 -5.45
C GLY A 180 -18.66 -11.57 -4.89
N VAL A 181 -18.73 -11.15 -3.62
CA VAL A 181 -17.73 -10.25 -3.02
C VAL A 181 -16.61 -11.04 -2.34
N TRP A 182 -15.54 -11.30 -3.08
CA TRP A 182 -14.42 -12.12 -2.59
C TRP A 182 -13.14 -11.32 -2.41
N ASP A 183 -12.48 -11.53 -1.27
CA ASP A 183 -11.16 -10.99 -0.98
C ASP A 183 -10.08 -12.07 -1.12
N THR A 184 -8.86 -11.69 -1.48
CA THR A 184 -7.72 -12.62 -1.54
C THR A 184 -7.20 -12.92 -0.13
N LEU A 185 -6.90 -14.19 0.14
CA LEU A 185 -6.31 -14.59 1.43
C LEU A 185 -5.00 -13.85 1.71
N ILE A 186 -4.14 -13.71 0.69
CA ILE A 186 -2.83 -13.05 0.82
C ILE A 186 -3.00 -11.61 1.30
N ALA A 187 -3.90 -10.83 0.71
CA ALA A 187 -4.09 -9.43 1.08
C ALA A 187 -4.55 -9.32 2.54
N LYS A 188 -5.56 -10.09 2.95
CA LYS A 188 -6.07 -10.07 4.32
C LYS A 188 -5.02 -10.51 5.34
N ALA A 189 -4.33 -11.60 5.08
CA ALA A 189 -3.31 -12.13 5.98
C ALA A 189 -2.13 -11.17 6.15
N ARG A 190 -1.62 -10.60 5.04
CA ARG A 190 -0.54 -9.61 5.09
C ARG A 190 -1.00 -8.32 5.75
N GLY A 191 -2.22 -7.87 5.48
CA GLY A 191 -2.80 -6.66 6.08
C GLY A 191 -2.90 -6.75 7.59
N ILE A 192 -3.52 -7.82 8.12
CA ILE A 192 -3.66 -8.04 9.56
C ILE A 192 -2.28 -8.14 10.23
N ARG A 193 -1.34 -8.87 9.61
CA ARG A 193 0.02 -9.00 10.14
C ARG A 193 0.74 -7.64 10.20
N ALA A 194 0.70 -6.88 9.10
CA ALA A 194 1.35 -5.57 9.04
C ALA A 194 0.78 -4.60 10.09
N VAL A 195 -0.54 -4.58 10.26
CA VAL A 195 -1.19 -3.75 11.29
C VAL A 195 -0.80 -4.19 12.70
N ALA A 196 -0.75 -5.50 12.96
CA ALA A 196 -0.30 -6.01 14.25
C ALA A 196 1.16 -5.65 14.56
N ASP A 197 2.05 -5.79 13.57
CA ASP A 197 3.47 -5.42 13.69
C ASP A 197 3.64 -3.92 13.99
N VAL A 198 2.89 -3.06 13.29
CA VAL A 198 2.89 -1.61 13.52
C VAL A 198 2.33 -1.26 14.89
N ALA A 199 1.22 -1.86 15.30
CA ALA A 199 0.63 -1.64 16.61
C ALA A 199 1.61 -2.02 17.74
N LEU A 200 2.30 -3.16 17.60
CA LEU A 200 3.33 -3.58 18.55
C LEU A 200 4.49 -2.57 18.62
N GLN A 201 4.98 -2.09 17.48
CA GLN A 201 6.02 -1.06 17.45
C GLN A 201 5.60 0.22 18.17
N LEU A 202 4.36 0.67 17.97
CA LEU A 202 3.84 1.87 18.62
C LEU A 202 3.70 1.69 20.14
N VAL A 203 3.20 0.54 20.59
CA VAL A 203 3.01 0.25 22.01
C VAL A 203 4.34 0.02 22.75
N THR A 204 5.39 -0.39 22.04
CA THR A 204 6.72 -0.64 22.64
C THR A 204 7.49 0.66 22.93
N ILE A 205 7.08 1.80 22.37
CA ILE A 205 7.77 3.08 22.57
C ILE A 205 7.19 3.75 23.83
N ASP A 206 7.98 3.78 24.91
CA ASP A 206 7.57 4.43 26.17
C ASP A 206 7.67 5.96 26.10
N GLU A 207 8.77 6.48 25.55
CA GLU A 207 9.02 7.93 25.47
C GLU A 207 9.69 8.33 24.15
N ILE A 208 9.29 9.50 23.62
CA ILE A 208 9.90 10.11 22.43
C ILE A 208 10.67 11.35 22.88
N VAL A 209 12.00 11.26 22.86
CA VAL A 209 12.88 12.40 23.14
C VAL A 209 13.29 13.07 21.82
N VAL A 210 12.70 14.24 21.54
CA VAL A 210 13.01 15.02 20.34
C VAL A 210 14.20 15.94 20.63
N ALA A 211 15.32 15.70 19.94
CA ALA A 211 16.49 16.58 20.02
C ALA A 211 16.17 17.95 19.41
N LYS A 212 16.09 18.98 20.26
CA LYS A 212 16.07 20.38 19.80
C LYS A 212 17.48 20.74 19.33
N LYS A 213 17.59 21.23 18.08
CA LYS A 213 18.83 21.80 17.57
C LYS A 213 19.25 22.93 18.53
N SER A 214 20.45 22.84 19.10
CA SER A 214 20.98 23.94 19.91
C SER A 214 21.00 25.21 19.05
N PRO A 215 20.66 26.38 19.62
CA PRO A 215 20.77 27.62 18.88
C PRO A 215 22.21 27.74 18.39
N THR A 216 22.37 27.81 17.07
CA THR A 216 23.67 28.09 16.44
C THR A 216 24.24 29.33 17.14
N PRO A 217 25.50 29.31 17.62
CA PRO A 217 26.11 30.51 18.17
C PRO A 217 25.98 31.61 17.12
N GLN A 218 25.21 32.67 17.43
CA GLN A 218 25.22 33.85 16.58
C GLN A 218 26.67 34.33 16.53
N PRO A 219 27.25 34.56 15.34
CA PRO A 219 28.55 35.17 15.27
C PRO A 219 28.44 36.56 15.91
N ASP A 220 29.14 36.76 17.03
CA ASP A 220 29.27 38.06 17.69
C ASP A 220 29.79 39.06 16.64
N LEU A 221 28.92 39.94 16.14
CA LEU A 221 29.28 40.99 15.16
C LEU A 221 30.13 42.12 15.77
N ASN A 222 30.73 41.91 16.95
CA ASN A 222 31.68 42.84 17.56
C ASN A 222 32.81 42.08 18.29
N PRO A 223 34.02 42.00 17.70
CA PRO A 223 35.16 41.41 18.38
C PRO A 223 35.69 42.41 19.40
N ASN A 224 35.26 42.30 20.66
CA ASN A 224 35.89 43.02 21.75
C ASN A 224 37.10 42.19 22.24
N PRO A 225 38.36 42.66 22.06
CA PRO A 225 39.57 41.82 22.18
C PRO A 225 39.91 41.34 23.61
N LYS A 226 39.06 41.61 24.62
CA LYS A 226 39.33 41.26 26.03
C LYS A 226 38.71 39.94 26.51
N LYS A 227 37.82 39.28 25.75
CA LYS A 227 37.23 37.97 26.13
C LYS A 227 37.89 36.74 25.51
N ALA A 228 38.88 36.92 24.63
CA ALA A 228 39.55 35.81 23.96
C ALA A 228 40.56 35.05 24.85
N LYS A 229 40.91 35.59 26.03
CA LYS A 229 41.90 34.97 26.93
C LYS A 229 41.33 33.86 27.84
N ASP A 230 40.00 33.76 27.98
CA ASP A 230 39.34 32.78 28.87
C ASP A 230 38.83 31.52 28.13
N ARG A 231 39.09 31.38 26.83
CA ARG A 231 38.71 30.19 26.05
C ARG A 231 39.94 29.47 25.50
N LEU A 232 40.81 29.02 26.39
CA LEU A 232 41.72 27.92 26.07
C LEU A 232 41.13 26.63 26.65
N PRO A 233 40.92 25.57 25.85
CA PRO A 233 40.53 24.27 26.40
C PRO A 233 41.69 23.70 27.25
N PRO A 234 41.42 22.95 28.32
CA PRO A 234 42.47 22.30 29.09
C PRO A 234 43.17 21.27 28.20
N VAL A 235 44.49 21.45 28.04
CA VAL A 235 45.40 20.51 27.39
C VAL A 235 45.75 19.40 28.39
N GLY A 236 45.46 18.14 28.02
CA GLY A 236 45.97 16.93 28.69
C GLY A 236 44.86 15.92 29.02
N GLY A 237 44.94 14.63 28.65
CA GLY A 237 46.05 13.88 28.11
C GLY A 237 45.65 12.49 27.59
N LYS A 238 46.62 11.84 26.95
CA LYS A 238 46.62 10.50 26.35
C LYS A 238 45.96 9.40 27.20
N LYS A 239 45.27 8.48 26.50
CA LYS A 239 45.30 7.00 26.55
C LYS A 239 44.51 6.55 25.29
N VAL A 240 45.03 5.94 24.22
CA VAL A 240 45.77 4.68 24.05
C VAL A 240 45.17 3.55 24.88
N LEU A 241 44.06 2.96 24.41
CA LEU A 241 43.97 1.72 23.60
C LEU A 241 42.52 1.58 23.13
#